data_AF-A0A2V8UI48-F1
#
_entry.id   AF-A0A2V8UI48-F1
#
_cell.length_a   1.000
_cell.length_b   1.000
_cell.length_c   1.000
_cell.angle_alpha   90.00
_cell.angle_beta   90.00
_cell.angle_gamma   90.00
#
_symmetry.space_group_name_H-M   'P 1'
#
loop_
_entity.id
_entity.type
_entity.pdbx_description
1 polymer ?
#
loop_
_entity_poly.entity_id
_entity_poly.type
_entity_poly.pdbx_seq_one_letter_code
_entity_poly.pdbx_strand_id
1 'polypeptide(L)'
;MPEVCYRTGQAAKLLGRSSYEIRRLAESGLIGAEYSGKQWRIPAAEVERLRKDGVPEIPSSGMIGGNGAARPASNKSVANGLLAPPSEDLIDSTEDLIATENLLKKRRLERELEETEDWFRDREASDAERIAEQEDAAQARIDARQAEREKMKREAKWMRYALNSVPYEARGEMDLAIHNQVRAALGALHLDEPDSTVRRRAGN
;
A
#
# COMPACT_ATOMS: atom_id res chain seq x y z
N MET A 1 -1.25 46.60 19.56
CA MET A 1 -0.85 46.08 18.23
C MET A 1 -0.89 44.56 18.31
N PRO A 2 -1.52 43.83 17.38
CA PRO A 2 -1.51 42.36 17.44
C PRO A 2 -0.07 41.88 17.26
N GLU A 3 0.46 41.17 18.25
CA GLU A 3 1.80 40.61 18.17
C GLU A 3 1.84 39.55 17.07
N VAL A 4 2.73 39.73 16.10
CA VAL A 4 2.93 38.76 15.02
C VAL A 4 3.62 37.54 15.62
N CYS A 5 2.92 36.41 15.65
CA CYS A 5 3.46 35.15 16.18
C CYS A 5 3.72 34.15 15.05
N TYR A 6 4.90 33.53 15.07
CA TYR A 6 5.33 32.50 14.14
C TYR A 6 5.11 31.11 14.72
N ARG A 7 4.73 30.15 13.86
CA ARG A 7 4.76 28.71 14.23
C ARG A 7 6.20 28.23 14.28
N THR A 8 6.46 27.13 15.01
CA THR A 8 7.82 26.54 15.12
C THR A 8 8.51 26.34 13.78
N GLY A 9 7.79 25.84 12.76
CA GLY A 9 8.36 25.63 11.42
C GLY A 9 8.69 26.93 10.67
N GLN A 10 7.93 27.99 10.90
CA GLN A 10 8.20 29.31 10.31
C GLN A 10 9.42 29.96 11.00
N ALA A 11 9.49 29.89 12.33
CA ALA A 11 10.63 30.38 13.09
C ALA A 11 11.92 29.61 12.74
N ALA A 12 11.83 28.28 12.59
CA ALA A 12 12.95 27.43 12.20
C ALA A 12 13.54 27.82 10.83
N LYS A 13 12.67 28.09 9.85
CA LYS A 13 13.10 28.56 8.52
C LYS A 13 13.79 29.92 8.57
N LEU A 14 13.31 30.84 9.42
CA LEU A 14 13.89 32.17 9.59
C LEU A 14 15.24 32.14 10.31
N LEU A 15 15.43 31.19 11.23
CA LEU A 15 16.65 31.03 12.04
C LEU A 15 17.65 30.02 11.45
N GLY A 16 17.31 29.39 10.32
CA GLY A 16 18.17 28.38 9.68
C GLY A 16 18.38 27.12 10.53
N ARG A 17 17.42 26.79 11.40
CA ARG A 17 17.48 25.65 12.34
C ARG A 17 16.42 24.61 12.03
N SER A 18 16.53 23.44 12.67
CA SER A 18 15.50 22.41 12.53
C SER A 18 14.23 22.80 13.29
N SER A 19 13.06 22.43 12.76
CA SER A 19 11.78 22.66 13.45
C SER A 19 11.68 21.93 14.79
N TYR A 20 12.42 20.83 14.92
CA TYR A 20 12.54 20.04 16.15
C TYR A 20 13.33 20.79 17.22
N GLU A 21 14.46 21.40 16.86
CA GLU A 21 15.32 22.18 17.76
C GLU A 21 14.58 23.39 18.32
N ILE A 22 13.88 24.16 17.47
CA ILE A 22 13.06 25.29 17.92
C ILE A 22 11.90 24.84 18.84
N ARG A 23 11.30 23.66 18.58
CA ARG A 23 10.27 23.10 19.44
C ARG A 23 10.84 22.72 20.81
N ARG A 24 11.99 22.03 20.86
CA ARG A 24 12.68 21.65 22.10
C ARG A 24 13.05 22.88 22.95
N LEU A 25 13.51 23.96 22.31
CA LEU A 25 13.83 25.20 22.99
C LEU A 25 12.61 25.89 23.60
N ALA A 26 11.46 25.81 22.91
CA ALA A 26 10.19 26.30 23.43
C ALA A 26 9.71 25.45 24.61
N GLU A 27 9.83 24.12 24.51
CA GLU A 27 9.50 23.18 25.58
C GLU A 27 10.38 23.36 26.82
N SER A 28 11.67 23.68 26.63
CA SER A 28 12.61 23.92 27.73
C SER A 28 12.54 25.34 28.30
N GLY A 29 11.70 26.22 27.75
CA GLY A 29 11.57 27.63 28.16
C GLY A 29 12.81 28.48 27.88
N LEU A 30 13.72 28.03 27.01
CA LEU A 30 14.93 28.77 26.62
C LEU A 30 14.63 29.87 25.60
N ILE A 31 13.46 29.79 24.95
CA ILE A 31 12.91 30.83 24.11
C ILE A 31 11.50 31.19 24.59
N GLY A 32 11.15 32.47 24.47
CA GLY A 32 9.81 32.97 24.73
C GLY A 32 8.82 32.42 23.70
N ALA A 33 8.02 31.44 24.11
CA ALA A 33 7.02 30.82 23.27
C ALA A 33 5.74 30.58 24.06
N GLU A 34 4.59 30.82 23.42
CA GLU A 34 3.28 30.56 23.99
C GLU A 34 2.72 29.26 23.44
N TYR A 35 2.27 28.36 24.32
CA TYR A 35 1.65 27.11 23.92
C TYR A 35 0.15 27.26 23.78
N SER A 36 -0.33 27.23 22.53
CA SER A 36 -1.76 27.39 22.19
C SER A 36 -2.57 26.08 22.37
N GLY A 37 -2.04 25.07 23.10
CA GLY A 37 -2.68 23.76 23.30
C GLY A 37 -2.48 22.74 22.17
N LYS A 38 -2.08 23.18 20.98
CA LYS A 38 -1.75 22.29 19.83
C LYS A 38 -0.42 22.64 19.16
N GLN A 39 0.00 23.89 19.26
CA GLN A 39 1.17 24.41 18.57
C GLN A 39 1.84 25.49 19.42
N TRP A 40 3.17 25.52 19.39
CA TRP A 40 3.96 26.61 19.95
C TRP A 40 3.93 27.81 19.00
N ARG A 41 3.71 28.99 19.58
CA ARG A 41 3.70 30.28 18.92
C ARG A 41 4.84 31.12 19.48
N ILE A 42 5.73 31.57 18.61
CA ILE A 42 6.93 32.33 18.98
C ILE A 42 6.70 33.79 18.52
N PRO A 43 6.68 34.78 19.43
CA PRO A 43 6.52 36.18 19.06
C PRO A 43 7.63 36.65 18.11
N ALA A 44 7.32 37.60 17.23
CA ALA A 44 8.29 38.15 16.28
C ALA A 44 9.51 38.78 16.96
N ALA A 45 9.30 39.45 18.10
CA ALA A 45 10.38 40.03 18.90
C ALA A 45 11.39 38.96 19.37
N GLU A 46 10.89 37.77 19.69
CA GLU A 46 11.74 36.65 20.10
C GLU A 46 12.56 36.11 18.93
N VAL A 47 11.95 35.96 17.76
CA VAL A 47 12.65 35.52 16.54
C VAL A 47 13.74 36.52 16.15
N GLU A 48 13.48 37.83 16.28
CA GLU A 48 14.48 38.87 16.00
C GLU A 48 15.64 38.86 17.00
N ARG A 49 15.35 38.62 18.29
CA ARG A 49 16.39 38.43 19.32
C ARG A 49 17.28 37.23 18.97
N LEU A 50 16.67 36.09 18.66
CA LEU A 50 17.39 34.86 18.29
C LEU A 50 18.21 35.01 17.00
N ARG A 51 17.79 35.89 16.09
CA ARG A 51 18.56 36.21 14.88
C ARG A 51 19.79 37.07 15.18
N LYS A 52 19.73 37.93 16.21
CA LYS A 52 20.82 38.84 16.60
C LYS A 52 21.81 38.17 17.55
N ASP A 53 21.28 37.52 18.58
CA ASP A 53 22.07 36.96 19.69
C ASP A 53 22.47 35.50 19.44
N GLY A 54 21.88 34.87 18.42
CA GLY A 54 22.04 33.46 18.11
C GLY A 54 20.99 32.59 18.82
N VAL A 55 20.79 31.38 18.28
CA VAL A 55 19.89 30.39 18.87
C VAL A 55 20.64 29.68 20.00
N PRO A 56 20.13 29.69 21.25
CA PRO A 56 20.77 29.01 22.36
C PRO A 56 20.84 27.51 22.08
N GLU A 57 21.95 26.88 22.45
CA GLU A 57 22.09 25.44 22.32
C GLU A 57 21.16 24.74 23.32
N ILE A 58 20.45 23.72 22.85
CA ILE A 58 19.62 22.89 23.73
C ILE A 58 20.60 22.15 24.64
N PRO A 59 20.52 22.31 25.97
CA PRO A 59 21.31 21.49 26.87
C PRO A 59 20.96 20.04 26.57
N SER A 60 21.99 19.28 26.18
CA SER A 60 21.84 17.86 25.86
C SER A 60 21.11 17.20 27.02
N SER A 61 20.00 16.53 26.71
CA SER A 61 19.12 15.92 27.71
C SER A 61 19.83 14.69 28.33
N GLY A 62 20.82 14.96 29.15
CA GLY A 62 21.14 14.20 30.35
C GLY A 62 20.65 15.06 31.51
N MET A 63 19.50 14.67 32.09
CA MET A 63 18.86 15.28 33.27
C MET A 63 17.96 16.50 33.00
N ILE A 64 16.66 16.25 32.92
CA ILE A 64 15.63 17.26 33.19
C ILE A 64 15.19 17.08 34.65
N GLY A 65 15.48 18.08 35.47
CA GLY A 65 14.88 18.31 36.77
C GLY A 65 14.84 19.81 37.00
N GLY A 66 13.63 20.39 37.02
CA GLY A 66 13.40 21.82 36.90
C GLY A 66 13.67 22.69 38.13
N ASN A 67 13.85 23.98 37.82
CA ASN A 67 13.63 25.21 38.59
C ASN A 67 14.26 25.39 39.99
N GLY A 68 15.19 26.35 40.09
CA GLY A 68 15.41 27.08 41.34
C GLY A 68 16.71 27.89 41.40
N ALA A 69 16.57 29.20 41.26
CA ALA A 69 17.40 30.27 41.85
C ALA A 69 18.94 30.11 41.95
N ALA A 70 19.65 31.08 41.35
CA ALA A 70 21.05 31.36 41.69
C ALA A 70 21.25 31.52 43.21
N ARG A 71 22.02 30.62 43.84
CA ARG A 71 22.60 30.72 45.19
C ARG A 71 23.95 29.96 45.25
N PRO A 72 24.83 30.33 46.20
CA PRO A 72 26.22 30.70 45.93
C PRO A 72 27.17 29.52 45.79
N ALA A 73 28.37 29.81 45.28
CA ALA A 73 29.53 28.95 45.40
C ALA A 73 29.84 28.65 46.89
N SER A 74 29.27 27.57 47.42
CA SER A 74 29.81 26.81 48.55
C SER A 74 28.95 25.58 48.79
N ASN A 75 29.49 24.39 48.54
CA ASN A 75 29.74 23.39 49.58
C ASN A 75 30.06 22.06 48.93
N LYS A 76 31.32 21.65 49.10
CA LYS A 76 31.72 20.37 49.69
C LYS A 76 30.68 19.27 49.49
N SER A 77 31.04 18.27 48.69
CA SER A 77 30.37 16.97 48.61
C SER A 77 29.83 16.54 49.97
N VAL A 78 28.56 16.85 50.24
CA VAL A 78 27.83 16.16 51.26
C VAL A 78 27.52 14.85 50.58
N ALA A 79 28.35 13.85 50.86
CA ALA A 79 27.96 12.48 50.68
C ALA A 79 26.57 12.36 51.31
N ASN A 80 25.53 12.21 50.48
CA ASN A 80 24.23 11.76 50.95
C ASN A 80 24.39 10.32 51.43
N GLY A 81 25.06 10.12 52.57
CA GLY A 81 25.21 8.86 53.28
C GLY A 81 23.95 8.47 54.04
N LEU A 82 22.78 8.94 53.60
CA LEU A 82 21.47 8.67 54.17
C LEU A 82 20.52 7.97 53.19
N LEU A 83 20.90 7.79 51.93
CA LEU A 83 20.22 6.84 51.04
C LEU A 83 21.10 5.60 50.93
N ALA A 84 20.58 4.47 51.40
CA ALA A 84 21.14 3.18 51.04
C ALA A 84 21.09 3.05 49.51
N PRO A 85 22.11 2.43 48.88
CA PRO A 85 21.97 2.03 47.49
C PRO A 85 20.68 1.19 47.36
N PRO A 86 19.90 1.35 46.27
CA PRO A 86 18.72 0.53 46.04
C PRO A 86 19.08 -0.94 46.17
N SER A 87 18.22 -1.71 46.83
CA SER A 87 18.47 -3.14 47.03
C SER A 87 18.57 -3.85 45.69
N GLU A 88 19.47 -4.82 45.60
CA GLU A 88 19.70 -5.65 44.41
C GLU A 88 18.37 -6.28 43.94
N ASP A 89 17.54 -6.76 44.87
CA ASP A 89 16.18 -7.27 44.59
C ASP A 89 15.26 -6.28 43.85
N LEU A 90 15.37 -4.97 44.13
CA LEU A 90 14.56 -3.94 43.44
C LEU A 90 15.09 -3.67 42.04
N ILE A 91 16.40 -3.78 41.84
CA ILE A 91 17.04 -3.63 40.53
C ILE A 91 16.63 -4.82 39.65
N ASP A 92 16.80 -6.04 40.13
CA ASP A 92 16.42 -7.28 39.43
C ASP A 92 14.93 -7.29 39.07
N SER A 93 14.06 -6.93 40.02
CA SER A 93 12.61 -6.82 39.77
C SER A 93 12.28 -5.80 38.67
N THR A 94 13.03 -4.71 38.59
CA THR A 94 12.82 -3.68 37.56
C THR A 94 13.31 -4.17 36.20
N GLU A 95 14.45 -4.87 36.14
CA GLU A 95 14.97 -5.47 34.93
C GLU A 95 14.04 -6.56 34.37
N ASP A 96 13.46 -7.39 35.23
CA ASP A 96 12.46 -8.39 34.85
C ASP A 96 11.18 -7.76 34.27
N LEU A 97 10.72 -6.65 34.85
CA LEU A 97 9.57 -5.90 34.32
C LEU A 97 9.88 -5.32 32.93
N ILE A 98 11.07 -4.78 32.72
CA ILE A 98 11.50 -4.25 31.43
C ILE A 98 11.62 -5.40 30.40
N ALA A 99 12.18 -6.54 30.80
CA ALA A 99 12.32 -7.71 29.94
C ALA A 99 10.95 -8.26 29.50
N THR A 100 10.01 -8.38 30.43
CA THR A 100 8.65 -8.84 30.13
C THR A 100 7.87 -7.86 29.26
N GLU A 101 8.00 -6.55 29.51
CA GLU A 101 7.38 -5.52 28.68
C GLU A 101 7.92 -5.54 27.24
N ASN A 102 9.25 -5.68 27.08
CA ASN A 102 9.88 -5.79 25.77
C ASN A 102 9.46 -7.06 25.02
N LEU A 103 9.33 -8.20 25.72
CA LEU A 103 8.82 -9.43 25.13
C LEU A 103 7.38 -9.28 24.63
N LEU A 104 6.52 -8.60 25.41
CA LEU A 104 5.14 -8.35 25.04
C LEU A 104 5.05 -7.40 23.84
N LYS A 105 5.86 -6.34 23.81
CA LYS A 105 5.98 -5.44 22.66
C LYS A 105 6.43 -6.19 21.41
N LYS A 106 7.43 -7.06 21.52
CA LYS A 106 7.90 -7.90 20.41
C LYS A 106 6.79 -8.79 19.87
N ARG A 107 6.10 -9.53 20.75
CA ARG A 107 4.96 -10.40 20.39
C ARG A 107 3.84 -9.63 19.69
N ARG A 108 3.57 -8.40 20.14
CA ARG A 108 2.57 -7.54 19.51
C ARG A 108 2.99 -7.10 18.11
N LEU A 109 4.23 -6.66 17.95
CA LEU A 109 4.77 -6.28 16.64
C LEU A 109 4.80 -7.46 15.67
N GLU A 110 5.15 -8.66 16.14
CA GLU A 110 5.12 -9.89 15.34
C GLU A 110 3.70 -10.20 14.83
N ARG A 111 2.69 -10.04 15.69
CA ARG A 111 1.28 -10.22 15.28
C ARG A 111 0.83 -9.17 14.27
N GLU A 112 1.15 -7.90 14.51
CA GLU A 112 0.79 -6.81 13.59
C GLU A 112 1.47 -7.00 12.22
N LEU A 113 2.69 -7.54 12.20
CA LEU A 113 3.38 -7.91 10.97
C LEU A 113 2.67 -9.07 10.25
N GLU A 114 2.33 -10.13 10.97
CA GLU A 114 1.63 -11.31 10.41
C GLU A 114 0.27 -10.92 9.81
N GLU A 115 -0.53 -10.12 10.53
CA GLU A 115 -1.82 -9.60 10.02
C GLU A 115 -1.64 -8.77 8.75
N THR A 116 -0.55 -7.99 8.68
CA THR A 116 -0.23 -7.19 7.50
C THR A 116 0.19 -8.07 6.32
N GLU A 117 1.02 -9.08 6.55
CA GLU A 117 1.44 -10.04 5.53
C GLU A 117 0.26 -10.86 5.00
N ASP A 118 -0.64 -11.31 5.87
CA ASP A 118 -1.85 -12.03 5.46
C ASP A 118 -2.75 -11.15 4.59
N TRP A 119 -2.90 -9.87 4.93
CA TRP A 119 -3.62 -8.93 4.08
C TRP A 119 -3.01 -8.80 2.68
N PHE A 120 -1.67 -8.79 2.56
CA PHE A 120 -1.00 -8.79 1.26
C PHE A 120 -1.19 -10.10 0.51
N ARG A 121 -1.09 -11.26 1.18
CA ARG A 121 -1.32 -12.58 0.58
C ARG A 121 -2.74 -12.72 0.02
N ASP A 122 -3.75 -12.32 0.80
CA ASP A 122 -5.15 -12.36 0.38
C ASP A 122 -5.40 -11.45 -0.83
N ARG A 123 -4.78 -10.28 -0.83
CA ARG A 123 -4.85 -9.34 -1.94
C ARG A 123 -4.20 -9.90 -3.20
N GLU A 124 -2.99 -10.47 -3.08
CA GLU A 124 -2.29 -11.10 -4.19
C GLU A 124 -3.08 -12.28 -4.76
N ALA A 125 -3.67 -13.12 -3.91
CA ALA A 125 -4.52 -14.23 -4.33
C ALA A 125 -5.75 -13.73 -5.10
N SER A 126 -6.41 -12.69 -4.59
CA SER A 126 -7.58 -12.08 -5.25
C SER A 126 -7.22 -11.45 -6.60
N ASP A 127 -6.07 -10.78 -6.69
CA ASP A 127 -5.58 -10.20 -7.94
C ASP A 127 -5.20 -11.29 -8.94
N ALA A 128 -4.57 -12.38 -8.49
CA ALA A 128 -4.23 -13.52 -9.32
C ALA A 128 -5.48 -14.22 -9.89
N GLU A 129 -6.51 -14.44 -9.07
CA GLU A 129 -7.79 -15.01 -9.50
C GLU A 129 -8.45 -14.12 -10.57
N ARG A 130 -8.47 -12.81 -10.35
CA ARG A 130 -9.01 -11.84 -11.32
C ARG A 130 -8.24 -11.83 -12.64
N ILE A 131 -6.91 -11.99 -12.60
CA ILE A 131 -6.08 -12.10 -13.81
C ILE A 131 -6.40 -13.41 -14.53
N ALA A 132 -6.45 -14.54 -13.82
CA ALA A 132 -6.78 -15.84 -14.39
C ALA A 132 -8.15 -15.84 -15.06
N GLU A 133 -9.17 -15.26 -14.42
CA GLU A 133 -10.51 -15.12 -15.02
C GLU A 133 -10.49 -14.28 -16.30
N GLN A 134 -9.69 -13.21 -16.33
CA GLN A 134 -9.54 -12.39 -17.54
C GLN A 134 -8.83 -13.14 -18.66
N GLU A 135 -7.79 -13.92 -18.34
CA GLU A 135 -7.07 -14.75 -19.29
C GLU A 135 -7.96 -15.84 -19.87
N ASP A 136 -8.71 -16.56 -19.03
CA ASP A 136 -9.68 -17.57 -19.45
C ASP A 136 -10.78 -16.96 -20.33
N ALA A 137 -11.32 -15.79 -19.96
CA ALA A 137 -12.30 -15.09 -20.77
C ALA A 137 -11.71 -14.62 -22.11
N ALA A 138 -10.45 -14.18 -22.14
CA ALA A 138 -9.76 -13.82 -23.37
C ALA A 138 -9.53 -15.03 -24.27
N GLN A 139 -9.12 -16.16 -23.70
CA GLN A 139 -8.91 -17.41 -24.42
C GLN A 139 -10.24 -17.93 -24.99
N ALA A 140 -11.31 -17.95 -24.20
CA ALA A 140 -12.64 -18.34 -24.66
C ALA A 140 -13.12 -17.48 -25.84
N ARG A 141 -12.82 -16.16 -25.85
CA ARG A 141 -13.12 -15.27 -26.99
C ARG A 141 -12.29 -15.62 -28.22
N ILE A 142 -11.01 -15.97 -28.05
CA ILE A 142 -10.15 -16.40 -29.15
C ILE A 142 -10.67 -17.71 -29.73
N ASP A 143 -10.97 -18.68 -28.88
CA ASP A 143 -11.48 -20.00 -29.27
C ASP A 143 -12.82 -19.89 -29.99
N ALA A 144 -13.74 -19.06 -29.47
CA ALA A 144 -15.02 -18.78 -30.14
C ALA A 144 -14.80 -18.17 -31.54
N ARG A 145 -13.89 -17.20 -31.69
CA ARG A 145 -13.57 -16.63 -33.00
C ARG A 145 -12.93 -17.64 -33.94
N GLN A 146 -12.10 -18.54 -33.43
CA GLN A 146 -11.51 -19.60 -34.23
C GLN A 146 -12.57 -20.62 -34.67
N ALA A 147 -13.46 -21.03 -33.78
CA ALA A 147 -14.58 -21.92 -34.08
C ALA A 147 -15.47 -21.33 -35.18
N GLU A 148 -15.83 -20.05 -35.09
CA GLU A 148 -16.59 -19.35 -36.13
C GLU A 148 -15.85 -19.31 -37.48
N ARG A 149 -14.53 -19.05 -37.46
CA ARG A 149 -13.71 -19.09 -38.70
C ARG A 149 -13.69 -20.47 -39.33
N GLU A 150 -13.52 -21.51 -38.53
CA GLU A 150 -13.51 -22.89 -39.03
C GLU A 150 -14.90 -23.29 -39.56
N LYS A 151 -15.97 -22.83 -38.92
CA LYS A 151 -17.35 -22.99 -39.41
C LYS A 151 -17.52 -22.33 -40.78
N MET A 152 -17.13 -21.06 -40.93
CA MET A 152 -17.20 -20.35 -42.21
C MET A 152 -16.37 -21.04 -43.31
N LYS A 153 -15.15 -21.48 -43.00
CA LYS A 153 -14.30 -22.22 -43.95
C LYS A 153 -14.96 -23.51 -44.41
N ARG A 154 -15.57 -24.25 -43.48
CA ARG A 154 -16.27 -25.50 -43.76
C ARG A 154 -17.49 -25.26 -44.65
N GLU A 155 -18.33 -24.28 -44.31
CA GLU A 155 -19.48 -23.88 -45.13
C GLU A 155 -19.04 -23.48 -46.55
N ALA A 156 -18.02 -22.62 -46.67
CA ALA A 156 -17.49 -22.20 -47.96
C ALA A 156 -16.94 -23.37 -48.79
N LYS A 157 -16.28 -24.34 -48.15
CA LYS A 157 -15.79 -25.56 -48.81
C LYS A 157 -16.93 -26.39 -49.40
N TRP A 158 -17.98 -26.63 -48.61
CA TRP A 158 -19.14 -27.40 -49.07
C TRP A 158 -19.94 -26.67 -50.14
N MET A 159 -20.11 -25.36 -50.01
CA MET A 159 -20.75 -24.53 -51.02
C MET A 159 -19.99 -24.59 -52.35
N ARG A 160 -18.66 -24.45 -52.31
CA ARG A 160 -17.81 -24.57 -53.50
C ARG A 160 -17.89 -25.97 -54.12
N TYR A 161 -17.95 -27.01 -53.31
CA TYR A 161 -18.13 -28.39 -53.79
C TYR A 161 -19.47 -28.56 -54.51
N ALA A 162 -20.57 -28.08 -53.91
CA ALA A 162 -21.90 -28.16 -54.49
C ALA A 162 -22.01 -27.42 -55.82
N LEU A 163 -21.53 -26.17 -55.91
CA LEU A 163 -21.52 -25.38 -57.15
C LEU A 163 -20.64 -25.98 -58.27
N ASN A 164 -19.63 -26.77 -57.91
CA ASN A 164 -18.78 -27.48 -58.87
C ASN A 164 -19.39 -28.80 -59.34
N SER A 165 -20.41 -29.30 -58.67
CA SER A 165 -21.11 -30.54 -59.03
C SER A 165 -22.29 -30.28 -59.98
N VAL A 166 -22.66 -29.01 -60.21
CA VAL A 166 -23.73 -28.59 -61.12
C VAL A 166 -23.20 -28.45 -62.56
N PRO A 167 -23.93 -28.97 -63.57
CA PRO A 167 -23.61 -28.73 -64.97
C PRO A 167 -23.55 -27.24 -65.31
N TYR A 168 -22.63 -26.85 -66.20
CA TYR A 168 -22.36 -25.45 -66.52
C TYR A 168 -23.59 -24.67 -67.02
N GLU A 169 -24.49 -25.37 -67.72
CA GLU A 169 -25.72 -24.82 -68.30
C GLU A 169 -26.76 -24.39 -67.25
N ALA A 170 -26.68 -24.93 -66.03
CA ALA A 170 -27.59 -24.62 -64.92
C ALA A 170 -26.96 -23.71 -63.85
N ARG A 171 -25.73 -23.22 -64.07
CA ARG A 171 -25.06 -22.27 -63.18
C ARG A 171 -25.73 -20.89 -63.25
N GLY A 172 -26.00 -20.29 -62.09
CA GLY A 172 -26.63 -18.98 -61.96
C GLY A 172 -28.10 -19.06 -61.56
N GLU A 173 -28.91 -19.89 -62.24
CA GLU A 173 -30.34 -20.05 -61.89
C GLU A 173 -30.53 -20.84 -60.59
N MET A 174 -29.70 -21.86 -60.35
CA MET A 174 -29.80 -22.73 -59.18
C MET A 174 -28.91 -22.31 -58.02
N ASP A 175 -28.03 -21.32 -58.20
CA ASP A 175 -27.01 -20.95 -57.21
C ASP A 175 -27.63 -20.57 -55.85
N LEU A 176 -28.70 -19.76 -55.88
CA LEU A 176 -29.42 -19.35 -54.66
C LEU A 176 -30.13 -20.53 -53.99
N ALA A 177 -30.73 -21.44 -54.78
CA ALA A 177 -31.41 -22.62 -54.27
C ALA A 177 -30.42 -23.61 -53.63
N ILE A 178 -29.28 -23.83 -54.28
CA ILE A 178 -28.19 -24.67 -53.77
C ILE A 178 -27.61 -24.07 -52.49
N HIS A 179 -27.37 -22.76 -52.46
CA HIS A 179 -26.90 -22.07 -51.26
C HIS A 179 -27.84 -22.29 -50.07
N ASN A 180 -29.15 -22.16 -50.27
CA ASN A 180 -30.15 -22.36 -49.23
C ASN A 180 -30.23 -23.83 -48.79
N GLN A 181 -30.19 -24.78 -49.73
CA GLN A 181 -30.21 -26.21 -49.42
C GLN A 181 -28.96 -26.66 -48.66
N VAL A 182 -27.77 -26.23 -49.09
CA VAL A 182 -26.50 -26.54 -48.40
C VAL A 182 -26.51 -25.97 -46.99
N ARG A 183 -26.95 -24.72 -46.79
CA ARG A 183 -27.03 -24.12 -45.45
C ARG A 183 -28.04 -24.85 -44.56
N ALA A 184 -29.21 -25.21 -45.09
CA ALA A 184 -30.22 -25.96 -44.36
C ALA A 184 -29.71 -27.36 -43.97
N ALA A 185 -29.03 -28.06 -44.90
CA ALA A 185 -28.45 -29.38 -44.64
C ALA A 185 -27.32 -29.33 -43.61
N LEU A 186 -26.40 -28.36 -43.72
CA LEU A 186 -25.32 -28.16 -42.76
C LEU A 186 -25.85 -27.78 -41.37
N GLY A 187 -26.91 -26.97 -41.31
CA GLY A 187 -27.60 -26.63 -40.06
C GLY A 187 -28.30 -27.84 -39.42
N ALA A 188 -28.95 -28.69 -40.23
CA ALA A 188 -29.63 -29.89 -39.75
C ALA A 188 -28.66 -30.97 -39.22
N LEU A 189 -27.42 -31.00 -39.73
CA LEU A 189 -26.40 -31.96 -39.31
C LEU A 189 -25.72 -31.59 -37.98
N HIS A 190 -26.04 -30.45 -37.35
CA HIS A 190 -25.45 -30.01 -36.07
C HIS A 190 -23.93 -30.21 -36.01
N LEU A 191 -23.23 -29.90 -37.10
CA LEU A 191 -21.78 -30.05 -37.26
C LEU A 191 -20.93 -29.15 -36.33
N ASP A 192 -21.56 -28.49 -35.36
CA ASP A 192 -20.92 -27.71 -34.29
C ASP A 192 -20.25 -28.63 -33.24
N GLU A 193 -20.50 -29.95 -33.26
CA GLU A 193 -19.78 -30.91 -32.42
C GLU A 193 -18.38 -31.21 -33.03
N PRO A 194 -17.28 -31.07 -32.26
CA PRO A 194 -15.96 -31.45 -32.74
C PRO A 194 -15.94 -32.95 -33.08
N ASP A 195 -15.22 -33.34 -34.14
CA ASP A 195 -15.07 -34.71 -34.67
C ASP A 195 -14.74 -35.79 -33.61
N SER A 196 -14.30 -35.38 -32.41
CA SER A 196 -14.06 -36.26 -31.26
C SER A 196 -15.33 -36.94 -30.73
N THR A 197 -16.51 -36.35 -30.90
CA THR A 197 -17.79 -36.92 -30.45
C THR A 197 -18.36 -37.96 -31.43
N VAL A 198 -18.12 -37.77 -32.73
CA VAL A 198 -18.57 -38.71 -33.78
C VAL A 198 -17.84 -40.06 -33.67
N ARG A 199 -16.55 -40.08 -33.28
CA ARG A 199 -15.82 -41.34 -33.05
C ARG A 199 -16.30 -42.14 -31.83
N ARG A 200 -16.90 -41.51 -30.81
CA ARG A 200 -17.41 -42.24 -29.63
C ARG A 200 -18.78 -42.87 -29.88
N ARG A 201 -19.59 -42.30 -30.78
CA ARG A 201 -20.92 -42.82 -31.11
C ARG A 201 -20.93 -43.89 -32.22
N ALA A 202 -19.90 -43.96 -33.06
CA ALA A 202 -19.79 -44.96 -34.13
C ALA A 202 -19.05 -46.25 -33.70
N GLY A 203 -18.72 -46.40 -32.42
CA GLY A 203 -17.96 -47.53 -31.86
C GLY A 203 -18.66 -48.20 -30.70
N ASN A 204 -19.95 -48.52 -30.84
CA ASN A 204 -20.69 -49.44 -29.98
C ASN A 204 -21.64 -50.29 -30.83
#